data_AF-T1BCX0-F1
#
_entry.id   AF-T1BCX0-F1
#
_cell.length_a   1.000
_cell.length_b   1.000
_cell.length_c   1.000
_cell.angle_alpha   90.00
_cell.angle_beta   90.00
_cell.angle_gamma   90.00
#
_symmetry.space_group_name_H-M   'P 1'
#
loop_
_entity.id
_entity.type
_entity.pdbx_description
1 polymer ?
#
loop_
_entity_poly.entity_id
_entity_poly.type
_entity_poly.pdbx_seq_one_letter_code
_entity_poly.pdbx_strand_id
1 'polypeptide(L)'
;HAQVHRAQQLRPGTILKLLEATDAFRRPDRFDELLAACEADACGRAGLAGQPYPQADYLRRARAAGAAVTLTSAERQGLAGPAVGERMRAKRLEALQSLCAPQAD
;
A
#
# COMPACT_ATOMS: atom_id res chain seq x y z
N HIS A 1 -9.08 -8.66 1.43
CA HIS A 1 -10.05 -8.74 0.32
C HIS A 1 -10.98 -7.51 0.25
N ALA A 2 -11.98 -7.32 1.13
CA ALA A 2 -12.95 -6.20 1.00
C ALA A 2 -12.35 -4.76 1.03
N GLN A 3 -11.16 -4.58 1.62
CA GLN A 3 -10.42 -3.33 1.56
C GLN A 3 -9.74 -3.09 0.19
N VAL A 4 -9.34 -4.16 -0.51
CA VAL A 4 -8.72 -4.09 -1.84
C VAL A 4 -9.71 -3.48 -2.83
N HIS A 5 -10.94 -3.98 -2.86
CA HIS A 5 -12.03 -3.47 -3.71
C HIS A 5 -12.35 -1.98 -3.53
N ARG A 6 -12.04 -1.42 -2.36
CA ARG A 6 -12.32 -0.01 -2.00
C ARG A 6 -11.05 0.84 -1.89
N ALA A 7 -9.89 0.35 -2.33
CA ALA A 7 -8.59 0.93 -2.00
C ALA A 7 -8.48 2.44 -2.29
N GLN A 8 -9.00 2.91 -3.42
CA GLN A 8 -8.96 4.33 -3.80
C GLN A 8 -9.78 5.25 -2.89
N GLN A 9 -10.69 4.70 -2.07
CA GLN A 9 -11.52 5.45 -1.12
C GLN A 9 -10.94 5.40 0.30
N LEU A 10 -9.88 4.63 0.53
CA LEU A 10 -9.30 4.44 1.84
C LEU A 10 -8.34 5.58 2.19
N ARG A 11 -8.34 5.98 3.45
CA ARG A 11 -7.35 6.91 3.99
C ARG A 11 -5.93 6.29 3.92
N PRO A 12 -4.86 7.10 3.76
CA PRO A 12 -3.47 6.61 3.70
C PRO A 12 -3.09 5.66 4.85
N GLY A 13 -3.52 5.97 6.08
CA GLY A 13 -3.26 5.11 7.25
C GLY A 13 -3.93 3.74 7.15
N THR A 14 -5.08 3.63 6.50
CA THR A 14 -5.75 2.35 6.26
C THR A 14 -5.03 1.56 5.16
N ILE A 15 -4.54 2.23 4.11
CA ILE A 15 -3.69 1.59 3.10
C ILE A 15 -2.41 1.06 3.72
N LEU A 16 -1.74 1.83 4.57
CA LEU A 16 -0.53 1.37 5.24
C LEU A 16 -0.79 0.13 6.11
N LYS A 17 -1.90 0.12 6.88
CA LYS A 17 -2.32 -1.04 7.67
C LYS A 17 -2.59 -2.27 6.79
N LEU A 18 -3.23 -2.09 5.63
CA LEU A 18 -3.47 -3.18 4.68
C LEU A 18 -2.14 -3.77 4.16
N LEU A 19 -1.19 -2.91 3.78
CA LEU A 19 0.13 -3.34 3.30
C LEU A 19 0.92 -4.10 4.37
N GLU A 20 0.86 -3.68 5.63
CA GLU A 20 1.51 -4.39 6.73
C GLU A 20 0.82 -5.71 7.08
N ALA A 21 -0.51 -5.72 7.14
CA ALA A 21 -1.28 -6.92 7.46
C ALA A 21 -1.13 -8.02 6.40
N THR A 22 -0.81 -7.64 5.16
CA THR A 22 -0.55 -8.55 4.04
C THR A 22 0.95 -8.84 3.84
N ASP A 23 1.81 -8.28 4.68
CA ASP A 23 3.27 -8.38 4.59
C ASP A 23 3.86 -7.91 3.24
N ALA A 24 3.17 -6.98 2.59
CA ALA A 24 3.43 -6.57 1.21
C ALA A 24 4.82 -5.97 0.98
N PHE A 25 5.48 -5.48 2.04
CA PHE A 25 6.84 -4.95 1.95
C PHE A 25 7.91 -6.05 1.89
N ARG A 26 7.71 -7.17 2.59
CA ARG A 26 8.67 -8.29 2.63
C ARG A 26 8.35 -9.39 1.62
N ARG A 27 7.09 -9.49 1.20
CA ARG A 27 6.57 -10.52 0.29
C ARG A 27 5.80 -9.85 -0.87
N PRO A 28 6.46 -9.08 -1.73
CA PRO A 28 5.78 -8.35 -2.81
C PRO A 28 5.04 -9.29 -3.77
N ASP A 29 5.63 -10.42 -4.13
CA ASP A 29 5.02 -11.37 -5.07
C ASP A 29 3.70 -11.94 -4.52
N ARG A 30 3.67 -12.29 -3.23
CA ARG A 30 2.43 -12.75 -2.56
C ARG A 30 1.36 -11.66 -2.48
N PHE A 31 1.78 -10.41 -2.40
CA PHE A 31 0.85 -9.30 -2.46
C PHE A 31 0.26 -9.14 -3.86
N ASP A 32 1.07 -9.29 -4.91
CA ASP A 32 0.58 -9.28 -6.29
C ASP A 32 -0.38 -10.45 -6.59
N GLU A 33 -0.12 -11.65 -6.04
CA GLU A 33 -1.06 -12.78 -6.09
C GLU A 33 -2.40 -12.44 -5.42
N LEU A 34 -2.39 -11.78 -4.25
CA LEU A 34 -3.60 -11.31 -3.58
C LEU A 34 -4.37 -10.32 -4.46
N LEU A 35 -3.68 -9.39 -5.12
CA LEU A 35 -4.31 -8.42 -6.02
C LEU A 35 -4.94 -9.11 -7.23
N ALA A 36 -4.24 -10.04 -7.86
CA ALA A 36 -4.76 -10.83 -8.98
C ALA A 36 -5.99 -11.65 -8.59
N ALA A 37 -6.00 -12.26 -7.40
CA ALA A 37 -7.17 -12.96 -6.89
C ALA A 37 -8.38 -12.03 -6.66
N CYS A 38 -8.15 -10.81 -6.18
CA CYS A 38 -9.22 -9.83 -6.00
C CYS A 38 -9.75 -9.28 -7.34
N GLU A 39 -8.88 -9.10 -8.33
CA GLU A 39 -9.26 -8.72 -9.68
C GLU A 39 -10.11 -9.81 -10.34
N ALA A 40 -9.69 -11.08 -10.25
CA ALA A 40 -10.48 -12.20 -10.75
C ALA A 40 -11.86 -12.32 -10.08
N ASP A 41 -11.96 -12.09 -8.76
CA ASP A 41 -13.24 -12.03 -8.03
C ASP A 41 -14.15 -10.90 -8.55
N ALA A 42 -13.58 -9.73 -8.88
CA ALA A 42 -14.33 -8.62 -9.44
C ALA A 42 -14.83 -8.94 -10.86
N CYS A 43 -13.98 -9.48 -11.73
CA CYS A 43 -14.31 -9.79 -13.12
C CYS A 43 -15.21 -11.02 -13.29
N GLY A 44 -15.19 -11.97 -12.35
CA GLY A 44 -16.00 -13.20 -12.41
C GLY A 44 -17.50 -13.00 -12.20
N ARG A 45 -17.92 -11.80 -11.80
CA ARG A 45 -19.34 -11.45 -11.65
C ARG A 45 -19.95 -11.13 -13.01
N ALA A 46 -21.13 -11.68 -13.30
CA ALA A 46 -21.84 -11.45 -14.56
C ALA A 46 -21.96 -9.94 -14.88
N GLY A 47 -21.52 -9.54 -16.08
CA GLY A 47 -21.52 -8.14 -16.52
C GLY A 47 -20.28 -7.32 -16.17
N LEU A 48 -19.31 -7.87 -15.42
CA LEU A 48 -18.07 -7.17 -15.04
C LEU A 48 -16.82 -7.68 -15.80
N ALA A 49 -16.97 -8.64 -16.70
CA ALA A 49 -15.88 -9.16 -17.52
C ALA A 49 -15.25 -8.03 -18.37
N GLY A 50 -13.94 -7.86 -18.24
CA GLY A 50 -13.19 -6.82 -18.97
C GLY A 50 -13.26 -5.41 -18.38
N GLN A 51 -13.92 -5.21 -17.24
CA GLN A 51 -13.89 -3.91 -16.57
C GLN A 51 -12.51 -3.63 -15.95
N PRO A 52 -11.99 -2.40 -16.04
CA PRO A 52 -10.75 -2.03 -15.37
C PRO A 52 -10.84 -2.23 -13.85
N TYR A 53 -9.77 -2.76 -13.24
CA TYR A 53 -9.63 -2.91 -11.80
C TYR A 53 -8.49 -2.01 -11.25
N PRO A 54 -8.68 -0.66 -11.26
CA PRO A 54 -7.62 0.30 -10.93
C PRO A 54 -7.11 0.20 -9.48
N GLN A 55 -7.84 -0.51 -8.62
CA GLN A 55 -7.46 -0.75 -7.23
C GLN A 55 -6.14 -1.53 -7.11
N ALA A 56 -5.89 -2.49 -8.01
CA ALA A 56 -4.65 -3.26 -8.00
C ALA A 56 -3.44 -2.34 -8.27
N ASP A 57 -3.49 -1.56 -9.35
CA ASP A 57 -2.39 -0.64 -9.70
C ASP A 57 -2.18 0.45 -8.66
N TYR A 58 -3.25 0.98 -8.10
CA TYR A 58 -3.17 1.92 -6.99
C TYR A 58 -2.44 1.32 -5.78
N LEU A 59 -2.77 0.08 -5.40
CA LEU A 59 -2.11 -0.60 -4.29
C LEU A 59 -0.65 -0.98 -4.59
N ARG A 60 -0.32 -1.33 -5.83
CA ARG A 60 1.08 -1.53 -6.26
C ARG A 60 1.90 -0.26 -6.12
N ARG A 61 1.36 0.89 -6.56
CA ARG A 61 1.98 2.21 -6.40
C ARG A 61 2.16 2.57 -4.93
N ALA A 62 1.14 2.35 -4.09
CA ALA A 62 1.22 2.59 -2.66
C ALA A 62 2.29 1.73 -1.98
N ARG A 63 2.35 0.43 -2.33
CA ARG A 63 3.39 -0.49 -1.86
C ARG A 63 4.78 -0.03 -2.27
N ALA A 64 4.96 0.35 -3.54
CA ALA A 64 6.23 0.86 -4.04
C ALA A 64 6.69 2.12 -3.30
N ALA A 65 5.79 3.10 -3.10
CA ALA A 65 6.07 4.32 -2.35
C ALA A 65 6.50 4.03 -0.90
N GLY A 66 5.78 3.15 -0.20
CA GLY A 66 6.15 2.75 1.17
C GLY A 66 7.41 1.88 1.25
N ALA A 67 7.72 1.11 0.20
CA ALA A 67 8.93 0.29 0.14
C ALA A 67 10.19 1.12 -0.13
N ALA A 68 10.07 2.23 -0.87
CA ALA A 68 11.17 3.15 -1.16
C ALA A 68 11.61 3.98 0.05
N VAL A 69 10.80 4.03 1.11
CA VAL A 69 11.15 4.75 2.34
C VAL A 69 12.37 4.11 3.00
N THR A 70 13.33 4.95 3.37
CA THR A 70 14.47 4.58 4.20
C THR A 70 14.69 5.61 5.30
N LEU A 71 15.20 5.18 6.44
CA LEU A 71 15.72 6.08 7.48
C LEU A 71 17.21 6.33 7.25
N THR A 72 17.58 7.61 7.17
CA THR A 72 18.98 8.06 7.17
C THR A 72 19.64 7.79 8.52
N SER A 73 20.98 7.84 8.60
CA SER A 73 21.70 7.66 9.86
C SER A 73 21.28 8.69 10.92
N ALA A 74 21.07 9.95 10.53
CA ALA A 74 20.59 11.00 11.42
C ALA A 74 19.19 10.71 11.97
N GLU A 75 18.28 10.20 11.14
CA GLU A 75 16.93 9.84 11.58
C GLU A 75 16.88 8.60 12.47
N ARG A 76 17.90 7.76 12.43
CA ARG A 76 18.05 6.61 13.34
C ARG A 76 18.81 6.98 14.62
N GLN A 77 19.52 8.10 14.63
CA GLN A 77 20.36 8.49 15.75
C GLN A 77 19.49 8.69 17.00
N GLY A 78 19.89 8.07 18.11
CA GLY A 78 19.13 8.13 19.36
C GLY A 78 17.88 7.26 19.40
N LEU A 79 17.52 6.56 18.31
CA LEU A 79 16.44 5.59 18.31
C LEU A 79 16.98 4.19 18.61
N ALA A 80 16.26 3.43 19.44
CA ALA A 80 16.59 2.05 19.76
C ALA A 80 15.36 1.14 19.62
N GLY A 81 15.59 -0.08 19.12
CA GLY A 81 14.60 -1.14 19.05
C GLY A 81 13.27 -0.69 18.38
N PRO A 82 12.12 -0.81 19.07
CA PRO A 82 10.80 -0.48 18.51
C PRO A 82 10.68 0.92 17.91
N ALA A 83 11.39 1.91 18.45
CA ALA A 83 11.31 3.31 18.00
C ALA A 83 11.78 3.50 16.55
N VAL A 84 12.73 2.68 16.08
CA VAL A 84 13.16 2.69 14.67
C VAL A 84 12.02 2.22 13.77
N GLY A 85 11.27 1.20 14.19
CA GLY A 85 10.11 0.69 13.47
C GLY A 85 8.98 1.72 13.39
N GLU A 86 8.71 2.42 14.49
CA GLU A 86 7.71 3.50 14.55
C GLU A 86 8.07 4.67 13.63
N ARG A 87 9.35 5.10 13.65
CA ARG A 87 9.83 6.17 12.77
C ARG A 87 9.74 5.76 11.29
N MET A 88 10.10 4.52 10.97
CA MET A 88 9.96 3.96 9.62
C MET A 88 8.49 3.94 9.18
N ARG A 89 7.59 3.52 10.07
CA ARG A 89 6.15 3.50 9.82
C ARG A 89 5.59 4.91 9.58
N ALA A 90 6.02 5.90 10.36
CA ALA A 90 5.63 7.30 10.18
C ALA A 90 6.04 7.82 8.79
N LYS A 91 7.29 7.60 8.36
CA LYS A 91 7.73 8.02 7.02
C LYS A 91 7.00 7.29 5.89
N ARG A 92 6.65 6.02 6.07
CA ARG A 92 5.78 5.30 5.12
C ARG A 92 4.41 5.95 5.01
N LEU A 93 3.83 6.37 6.13
CA LEU A 93 2.56 7.08 6.12
C LEU A 93 2.65 8.40 5.35
N GLU A 94 3.71 9.18 5.56
CA GLU A 94 3.98 10.43 4.83
C GLU A 94 4.10 10.19 3.31
N ALA A 95 4.82 9.13 2.90
CA ALA A 95 4.95 8.75 1.49
C ALA A 95 3.59 8.38 0.87
N LEU A 96 2.75 7.65 1.62
CA LEU A 96 1.41 7.29 1.16
C LEU A 96 0.45 8.50 1.13
N GLN A 97 0.58 9.45 2.05
CA GLN A 97 -0.18 10.70 2.01
C GLN A 97 0.12 11.52 0.75
N SER A 98 1.40 11.58 0.37
CA SER A 98 1.84 12.27 -0.84
C SER A 98 1.28 11.62 -2.13
N LEU A 99 1.03 10.31 -2.11
CA LEU A 99 0.40 9.59 -3.22
C LEU A 99 -1.11 9.85 -3.34
N CYS A 100 -1.79 10.09 -2.20
CA CYS A 100 -3.22 10.39 -2.15
C CYS A 100 -3.56 11.87 -2.37
N ALA A 101 -2.59 12.76 -2.27
CA ALA A 101 -2.79 14.17 -2.58
C ALA A 101 -3.16 14.31 -4.08
N PRO A 102 -4.12 15.17 -4.44
CA PRO A 102 -4.36 15.47 -5.85
C PRO A 102 -3.03 15.94 -6.45
N GLN A 103 -2.58 15.27 -7.51
CA GLN A 103 -1.39 15.71 -8.23
C GLN A 103 -1.71 17.10 -8.78
N ALA A 104 -0.98 18.11 -8.30
CA ALA A 104 -1.02 19.43 -8.94
C ALA A 104 -0.34 19.27 -10.30
N ASP A 105 -1.12 19.43 -11.36
CA ASP A 105 -0.62 19.63 -12.73
C ASP A 105 0.16 20.95 -12.83
#